data_AF-A0A933ZJ39-F1
#
_entry.id   AF-A0A933ZJ39-F1
#
_cell.length_a   1.000
_cell.length_b   1.000
_cell.length_c   1.000
_cell.angle_alpha   90.00
_cell.angle_beta   90.00
_cell.angle_gamma   90.00
#
_symmetry.space_group_name_H-M   'P 1'
#
loop_
_entity.id
_entity.type
_entity.pdbx_description
1 polymer ?
#
loop_
_entity_poly.entity_id
_entity_poly.type
_entity_poly.pdbx_seq_one_letter_code
_entity_poly.pdbx_strand_id
1 'polypeptide(L)'
;MNTPADPQLAMLHKLESTGTELPLPLKRFRSEAGAATAIAAMEVAADRVLAACGLQSGHERLRVSASELCRVCDIRLEGAPKRTAKRASRGLSSEKFSGHTGSLSLDPAQPLIRLPAGIDFVRARIAVGHEIGHYLLHRRASGIDRFTARLESTPAEEAIAEYAGRVLLMRHAYADTSYASNVVLECMNAARRADVTLHAAAARVGDPDVKSFGSVAGLILWRINPAAARDAALASRLTPSWHLCGGAFIPVGRCHARRSSLIAEVASSSDGNASASRTEEVEIGSLKGRFRVDAVAWGSSENGTRLVLSAFLEE
;
A
#
# COMPACT_ATOMS: atom_id res chain seq x y z
N MET A 1 16.16 -9.57 8.05
CA MET A 1 14.90 -9.65 7.29
C MET A 1 14.19 -8.32 7.49
N ASN A 2 13.78 -7.65 6.41
CA ASN A 2 13.08 -6.37 6.50
C ASN A 2 11.74 -6.56 7.20
N THR A 3 11.43 -5.69 8.15
CA THR A 3 10.11 -5.64 8.79
C THR A 3 9.17 -4.92 7.83
N PRO A 4 7.95 -5.45 7.58
CA PRO A 4 7.00 -4.75 6.73
C PRO A 4 6.73 -3.31 7.17
N ALA A 5 6.62 -2.39 6.20
CA ALA A 5 6.26 -1.00 6.51
C ALA A 5 4.80 -0.88 6.99
N ASP A 6 3.93 -1.77 6.50
CA ASP A 6 2.56 -1.91 6.98
C ASP A 6 2.54 -2.56 8.40
N PRO A 7 1.96 -1.89 9.42
CA PRO A 7 1.98 -2.39 10.78
C PRO A 7 1.25 -3.73 10.99
N GLN A 8 0.15 -3.98 10.26
CA GLN A 8 -0.63 -5.21 10.44
C GLN A 8 0.09 -6.40 9.79
N LEU A 9 0.66 -6.20 8.61
CA LEU A 9 1.50 -7.20 7.95
C LEU A 9 2.79 -7.47 8.75
N ALA A 10 3.38 -6.43 9.37
CA ALA A 10 4.53 -6.59 10.26
C ALA A 10 4.20 -7.40 11.50
N MET A 11 3.03 -7.18 12.10
CA MET A 11 2.54 -7.96 13.23
C MET A 11 2.34 -9.43 12.84
N LEU A 12 1.73 -9.71 11.68
CA LEU A 12 1.59 -11.07 11.19
C LEU A 12 2.94 -11.75 10.96
N HIS A 13 3.87 -11.08 10.26
CA HIS A 13 5.21 -11.60 10.02
C HIS A 13 5.92 -11.92 11.34
N LYS A 14 5.74 -11.09 12.38
CA LYS A 14 6.24 -11.35 13.72
C LYS A 14 5.60 -12.60 14.34
N LEU A 15 4.28 -12.73 14.29
CA LEU A 15 3.54 -13.91 14.83
C LEU A 15 4.04 -15.21 14.18
N GLU A 16 4.26 -15.21 12.87
CA GLU A 16 4.80 -16.36 12.15
C GLU A 16 6.23 -16.68 12.58
N SER A 17 7.07 -15.66 12.76
CA SER A 17 8.48 -15.84 13.17
C SER A 17 8.64 -16.35 14.61
N THR A 18 7.68 -16.05 15.49
CA THR A 18 7.70 -16.49 16.90
C THR A 18 7.01 -17.85 17.11
N GLY A 19 6.55 -18.50 16.03
CA GLY A 19 5.82 -19.77 16.11
C GLY A 19 4.46 -19.63 16.80
N THR A 20 3.90 -18.42 16.87
CA THR A 20 2.60 -18.19 17.48
C THR A 20 1.50 -18.79 16.61
N GLU A 21 0.49 -19.33 17.27
CA GLU A 21 -0.61 -20.00 16.60
C GLU A 21 -1.42 -19.03 15.72
N LEU A 22 -1.42 -19.27 14.40
CA LEU A 22 -2.18 -18.47 13.44
C LEU A 22 -3.69 -18.72 13.55
N PRO A 23 -4.54 -17.74 13.18
CA PRO A 23 -5.97 -17.97 12.95
C PRO A 23 -6.22 -19.16 12.01
N LEU A 24 -7.30 -19.91 12.27
CA LEU A 24 -7.63 -21.12 11.50
C LEU A 24 -7.70 -20.89 9.98
N PRO A 25 -8.29 -19.79 9.46
CA PRO A 25 -8.30 -19.51 8.03
C PRO A 25 -6.89 -19.46 7.42
N LEU A 26 -5.98 -18.74 8.07
CA LEU A 26 -4.59 -18.61 7.63
C LEU A 26 -3.82 -19.93 7.73
N LYS A 27 -4.04 -20.73 8.78
CA LYS A 27 -3.44 -22.06 8.89
C LYS A 27 -3.85 -22.98 7.74
N ARG A 28 -5.15 -23.04 7.44
CA ARG A 28 -5.69 -23.89 6.36
C ARG A 28 -5.21 -23.39 5.01
N PHE A 29 -5.23 -22.08 4.79
CA PHE A 29 -4.72 -21.46 3.57
C PHE A 29 -3.24 -21.80 3.33
N ARG A 30 -2.39 -21.62 4.35
CA ARG A 30 -0.97 -21.98 4.29
C ARG A 30 -0.75 -23.47 3.99
N SER A 31 -1.50 -24.35 4.66
CA SER A 31 -1.41 -25.79 4.45
C SER A 31 -1.82 -26.20 3.03
N GLU A 32 -2.92 -25.65 2.50
CA GLU A 32 -3.41 -25.92 1.13
C GLU A 32 -2.40 -25.45 0.08
N ALA A 33 -1.78 -24.29 0.32
CA ALA A 33 -0.76 -23.75 -0.58
C ALA A 33 0.59 -24.49 -0.50
N GLY A 34 0.81 -25.32 0.54
CA GLY A 34 2.11 -25.96 0.79
C GLY A 34 3.22 -24.97 1.13
N ALA A 35 2.88 -23.82 1.71
CA ALA A 35 3.82 -22.72 1.96
C ALA A 35 4.29 -22.68 3.42
N ALA A 36 5.47 -22.09 3.66
CA ALA A 36 6.02 -21.92 5.01
C ALA A 36 5.30 -20.81 5.81
N THR A 37 4.78 -19.80 5.13
CA THR A 37 4.10 -18.62 5.71
C THR A 37 2.82 -18.29 4.94
N ALA A 38 1.91 -17.54 5.57
CA ALA A 38 0.70 -17.00 4.95
C ALA A 38 1.04 -15.99 3.84
N ILE A 39 2.11 -15.22 4.01
CA ILE A 39 2.65 -14.33 2.96
C ILE A 39 3.06 -15.14 1.73
N ALA A 40 3.90 -16.16 1.90
CA ALA A 40 4.33 -17.03 0.80
C ALA A 40 3.15 -17.78 0.15
N ALA A 41 2.17 -18.21 0.93
CA ALA A 41 0.94 -18.80 0.42
C ALA A 41 0.17 -17.82 -0.48
N MET A 42 0.08 -16.55 -0.07
CA MET A 42 -0.59 -15.50 -0.84
C MET A 42 0.17 -15.15 -2.12
N GLU A 43 1.51 -15.13 -2.09
CA GLU A 43 2.32 -14.96 -3.30
C GLU A 43 2.03 -16.05 -4.32
N VAL A 44 2.04 -17.33 -3.90
CA VAL A 44 1.71 -18.46 -4.77
C VAL A 44 0.28 -18.34 -5.34
N ALA A 45 -0.69 -17.96 -4.51
CA ALA A 45 -2.06 -17.78 -4.94
C ALA A 45 -2.20 -16.62 -5.95
N ALA A 46 -1.56 -15.49 -5.68
CA ALA A 46 -1.56 -14.33 -6.57
C ALA A 46 -0.87 -14.65 -7.90
N ASP A 47 0.27 -15.33 -7.89
CA ASP A 47 0.99 -15.73 -9.11
C ASP A 47 0.14 -16.65 -9.99
N ARG A 48 -0.65 -17.56 -9.40
CA ARG A 48 -1.61 -18.39 -10.15
C ARG A 48 -2.70 -17.56 -10.82
N VAL A 49 -3.25 -16.57 -10.11
CA VAL A 49 -4.27 -15.65 -10.66
C VAL A 49 -3.68 -14.82 -11.80
N LEU A 50 -2.48 -14.29 -11.63
CA LEU A 50 -1.79 -13.49 -12.64
C LEU A 50 -1.43 -14.32 -13.87
N ALA A 51 -0.95 -15.56 -13.68
CA ALA A 51 -0.71 -16.49 -14.78
C ALA A 51 -1.99 -16.80 -15.57
N ALA A 52 -3.14 -16.96 -14.89
CA ALA A 52 -4.44 -17.15 -15.54
C ALA A 52 -4.91 -15.91 -16.32
N CYS A 53 -4.42 -14.72 -15.98
CA CYS A 53 -4.61 -13.49 -16.76
C CYS A 53 -3.66 -13.38 -17.96
N GLY A 54 -2.82 -14.40 -18.23
CA GLY A 54 -1.79 -14.37 -19.27
C GLY A 54 -0.56 -13.54 -18.89
N LEU A 55 -0.40 -13.18 -17.61
CA LEU A 55 0.75 -12.44 -17.12
C LEU A 55 1.79 -13.43 -16.61
N GLN A 56 2.71 -13.83 -17.50
CA GLN A 56 3.90 -14.58 -17.12
C GLN A 56 5.03 -13.66 -16.66
N SER A 57 5.85 -14.18 -15.75
CA SER A 57 7.05 -13.54 -15.21
C SER A 57 7.92 -12.99 -16.34
N GLY A 58 8.16 -11.67 -16.36
CA GLY A 58 8.99 -11.00 -17.37
C GLY A 58 8.27 -9.96 -18.24
N HIS A 59 6.93 -9.84 -18.15
CA HIS A 59 6.21 -8.75 -18.83
C HIS A 59 6.01 -7.53 -17.90
N GLU A 60 7.01 -6.65 -17.88
CA GLU A 60 7.19 -5.45 -17.03
C GLU A 60 6.05 -4.40 -17.02
N ARG A 61 5.01 -4.53 -17.87
CA ARG A 61 4.11 -3.39 -18.17
C ARG A 61 2.62 -3.69 -18.15
N LEU A 62 2.21 -4.91 -17.87
CA LEU A 62 0.81 -5.28 -18.02
C LEU A 62 0.00 -4.95 -16.77
N ARG A 63 -0.71 -3.85 -16.87
CA ARG A 63 -1.75 -3.45 -15.94
C ARG A 63 -2.93 -4.42 -16.05
N VAL A 64 -3.12 -5.26 -15.03
CA VAL A 64 -4.32 -6.12 -14.95
C VAL A 64 -5.55 -5.30 -14.58
N SER A 65 -6.68 -5.52 -15.26
CA SER A 65 -7.93 -4.85 -14.91
C SER A 65 -8.62 -5.54 -13.73
N ALA A 66 -9.39 -4.80 -12.93
CA ALA A 66 -10.13 -5.40 -11.81
C ALA A 66 -11.17 -6.42 -12.32
N SER A 67 -11.84 -6.10 -13.43
CA SER A 67 -12.78 -7.00 -14.10
C SER A 67 -12.11 -8.29 -14.57
N GLU A 68 -10.87 -8.21 -15.06
CA GLU A 68 -10.11 -9.38 -15.49
C GLU A 68 -9.73 -10.28 -14.32
N LEU A 69 -9.26 -9.68 -13.21
CA LEU A 69 -9.01 -10.42 -11.97
C LEU A 69 -10.28 -11.13 -11.45
N CYS A 70 -11.42 -10.44 -11.45
CA CYS A 70 -12.69 -11.05 -11.09
C CYS A 70 -13.07 -12.19 -12.04
N ARG A 71 -12.89 -12.01 -13.35
CA ARG A 71 -13.20 -13.02 -14.38
C ARG A 71 -12.41 -14.31 -14.17
N VAL A 72 -11.09 -14.23 -13.96
CA VAL A 72 -10.25 -15.43 -13.78
C VAL A 72 -10.51 -16.14 -12.45
N CYS A 73 -11.00 -15.41 -11.45
CA CYS A 73 -11.41 -15.96 -10.16
C CYS A 73 -12.87 -16.45 -10.15
N ASP A 74 -13.60 -16.30 -11.25
CA ASP A 74 -15.05 -16.57 -11.33
C ASP A 74 -15.85 -15.83 -10.24
N ILE A 75 -15.54 -14.54 -10.07
CA ILE A 75 -16.18 -13.64 -9.11
C ILE A 75 -16.99 -12.62 -9.90
N ARG A 76 -18.26 -12.44 -9.53
CA ARG A 76 -19.09 -11.37 -10.07
C ARG A 76 -18.68 -10.03 -9.45
N LEU A 77 -18.65 -8.98 -10.26
CA LEU A 77 -18.33 -7.62 -9.79
C LEU A 77 -19.51 -6.68 -10.04
N GLU A 78 -19.98 -6.02 -8.99
CA GLU A 78 -21.04 -5.01 -9.03
C GLU A 78 -20.54 -3.63 -8.58
N GLY A 79 -21.10 -2.57 -9.16
CA GLY A 79 -20.78 -1.19 -8.79
C GLY A 79 -19.45 -0.67 -9.34
N ALA A 80 -18.81 -1.39 -10.27
CA ALA A 80 -17.55 -0.97 -10.87
C ALA A 80 -17.69 0.39 -11.59
N PRO A 81 -16.90 1.42 -11.21
CA PRO A 81 -16.96 2.70 -11.89
C PRO A 81 -16.45 2.55 -13.32
N LYS A 82 -17.17 3.14 -14.29
CA LYS A 82 -16.66 3.28 -15.65
C LYS A 82 -15.43 4.17 -15.62
N ARG A 83 -14.37 3.80 -16.33
CA ARG A 83 -13.21 4.68 -16.55
C ARG A 83 -13.66 5.87 -17.40
N THR A 84 -14.14 6.92 -16.77
CA THR A 84 -14.52 8.15 -17.48
C THR A 84 -13.27 8.85 -17.97
N ALA A 85 -13.14 9.05 -19.29
CA ALA A 85 -12.01 9.72 -19.94
C ALA A 85 -11.79 11.20 -19.52
N LYS A 86 -12.69 11.75 -18.70
CA LYS A 86 -12.61 13.11 -18.15
C LYS A 86 -12.86 13.08 -16.65
N ARG A 87 -11.79 12.98 -15.86
CA ARG A 87 -11.74 13.70 -14.59
C ARG A 87 -10.41 14.43 -14.49
N ALA A 88 -10.53 15.74 -14.72
CA ALA A 88 -9.50 16.74 -14.50
C ALA A 88 -9.20 16.81 -13.00
N SER A 89 -8.24 16.03 -12.55
CA SER A 89 -7.17 16.45 -11.64
C SER A 89 -6.25 15.26 -11.45
N ARG A 90 -4.99 15.44 -11.86
CA ARG A 90 -3.86 14.53 -11.58
C ARG A 90 -3.52 14.54 -10.09
N GLY A 91 -4.50 14.38 -9.22
CA GLY A 91 -4.31 14.26 -7.78
C GLY A 91 -4.06 12.80 -7.43
N LEU A 92 -2.83 12.44 -7.09
CA LEU A 92 -2.57 11.22 -6.35
C LEU A 92 -3.43 11.28 -5.08
N SER A 93 -4.42 10.39 -4.95
CA SER A 93 -5.25 10.32 -3.75
C SER A 93 -4.34 10.07 -2.55
N SER A 94 -4.19 11.10 -1.72
CA SER A 94 -3.21 11.18 -0.63
C SER A 94 -3.82 10.86 0.73
N GLU A 95 -5.10 10.50 0.78
CA GLU A 95 -5.83 10.21 2.00
C GLU A 95 -5.59 8.75 2.45
N LYS A 96 -5.29 8.57 3.75
CA LYS A 96 -5.30 7.27 4.42
C LYS A 96 -6.75 6.89 4.66
N PHE A 97 -7.25 5.91 3.93
CA PHE A 97 -8.57 5.34 4.20
C PHE A 97 -8.38 3.96 4.81
N SER A 98 -8.73 3.83 6.08
CA SER A 98 -8.94 2.55 6.75
C SER A 98 -10.25 1.94 6.25
N GLY A 99 -10.21 0.69 5.81
CA GLY A 99 -11.37 -0.03 5.31
C GLY A 99 -11.49 0.07 3.79
N HIS A 100 -11.12 -1.00 3.09
CA HIS A 100 -11.48 -1.18 1.70
C HIS A 100 -13.00 -1.27 1.64
N THR A 101 -13.63 -0.30 0.97
CA THR A 101 -15.09 -0.08 1.10
C THR A 101 -15.93 -1.06 0.28
N GLY A 102 -15.30 -2.08 -0.32
CA GLY A 102 -15.99 -3.18 -0.96
C GLY A 102 -16.60 -4.14 0.05
N SER A 103 -17.47 -5.02 -0.43
CA SER A 103 -17.95 -6.14 0.36
C SER A 103 -17.90 -7.41 -0.48
N LEU A 104 -17.37 -8.48 0.09
CA LEU A 104 -17.37 -9.81 -0.51
C LEU A 104 -18.51 -10.68 0.05
N SER A 105 -19.25 -11.32 -0.86
CA SER A 105 -20.15 -12.42 -0.55
C SER A 105 -19.55 -13.71 -1.09
N LEU A 106 -19.27 -14.65 -0.19
CA LEU A 106 -18.70 -15.96 -0.50
C LEU A 106 -19.79 -17.02 -0.75
N ASP A 107 -20.71 -16.72 -1.67
CA ASP A 107 -21.67 -17.72 -2.17
C ASP A 107 -20.90 -18.80 -2.95
N PRO A 108 -20.98 -20.09 -2.57
CA PRO A 108 -20.31 -21.18 -3.27
C PRO A 108 -20.68 -21.32 -4.76
N ALA A 109 -21.86 -20.84 -5.17
CA ALA A 109 -22.31 -20.92 -6.56
C ALA A 109 -21.79 -19.75 -7.40
N GLN A 110 -21.72 -18.54 -6.82
CA GLN A 110 -21.21 -17.35 -7.50
C GLN A 110 -20.75 -16.30 -6.48
N PRO A 111 -19.45 -16.29 -6.12
CA PRO A 111 -18.90 -15.25 -5.27
C PRO A 111 -19.11 -13.86 -5.89
N LEU A 112 -19.33 -12.86 -5.05
CA LEU A 112 -19.71 -11.53 -5.50
C LEU A 112 -18.98 -10.45 -4.71
N ILE A 113 -18.29 -9.56 -5.43
CA ILE A 113 -17.75 -8.32 -4.90
C ILE A 113 -18.71 -7.18 -5.26
N ARG A 114 -19.15 -6.43 -4.24
CA ARG A 114 -19.92 -5.20 -4.42
C ARG A 114 -19.08 -4.00 -4.02
N LEU A 115 -19.04 -3.01 -4.89
CA LEU A 115 -18.42 -1.72 -4.60
C LEU A 115 -19.48 -0.66 -4.30
N PRO A 116 -19.18 0.29 -3.38
CA PRO A 116 -20.13 1.32 -3.01
C PRO A 116 -20.31 2.33 -4.13
N ALA A 117 -21.50 2.92 -4.21
CA ALA A 117 -21.80 3.96 -5.19
C ALA A 117 -20.85 5.16 -5.00
N GLY A 118 -20.31 5.68 -6.10
CA GLY A 118 -19.47 6.87 -6.10
C GLY A 118 -17.99 6.64 -5.75
N ILE A 119 -17.56 5.39 -5.52
CA ILE A 119 -16.14 5.06 -5.38
C ILE A 119 -15.37 5.48 -6.65
N ASP A 120 -14.20 6.10 -6.48
CA ASP A 120 -13.36 6.40 -7.63
C ASP A 120 -12.65 5.15 -8.17
N PHE A 121 -12.23 5.23 -9.42
CA PHE A 121 -11.65 4.12 -10.16
C PHE A 121 -10.39 3.53 -9.50
N VAL A 122 -9.54 4.39 -8.92
CA VAL A 122 -8.26 3.97 -8.33
C VAL A 122 -8.51 3.24 -7.01
N ARG A 123 -9.44 3.74 -6.19
CA ARG A 123 -9.89 3.07 -4.95
C ARG A 123 -10.60 1.75 -5.24
N ALA A 124 -11.47 1.73 -6.25
CA ALA A 124 -12.17 0.52 -6.68
C ALA A 124 -11.22 -0.63 -7.02
N ARG A 125 -10.10 -0.34 -7.70
CA ARG A 125 -9.11 -1.37 -8.06
C ARG A 125 -8.50 -2.02 -6.83
N ILE A 126 -8.04 -1.21 -5.88
CA ILE A 126 -7.44 -1.70 -4.65
C ILE A 126 -8.46 -2.47 -3.80
N ALA A 127 -9.70 -1.97 -3.70
CA ALA A 127 -10.77 -2.68 -3.00
C ALA A 127 -11.05 -4.06 -3.62
N VAL A 128 -11.18 -4.14 -4.95
CA VAL A 128 -11.35 -5.45 -5.63
C VAL A 128 -10.16 -6.37 -5.36
N GLY A 129 -8.92 -5.87 -5.45
CA GLY A 129 -7.74 -6.69 -5.15
C GLY A 129 -7.75 -7.23 -3.72
N HIS A 130 -8.15 -6.40 -2.75
CA HIS A 130 -8.30 -6.80 -1.36
C HIS A 130 -9.38 -7.88 -1.18
N GLU A 131 -10.58 -7.69 -1.73
CA GLU A 131 -11.65 -8.69 -1.65
C GLU A 131 -11.26 -10.01 -2.35
N ILE A 132 -10.49 -9.96 -3.43
CA ILE A 132 -9.93 -11.16 -4.06
C ILE A 132 -8.97 -11.86 -3.09
N GLY A 133 -8.18 -11.11 -2.31
CA GLY A 133 -7.37 -11.66 -1.23
C GLY A 133 -8.19 -12.49 -0.24
N HIS A 134 -9.30 -11.94 0.25
CA HIS A 134 -10.25 -12.67 1.11
C HIS A 134 -10.81 -13.91 0.42
N TYR A 135 -11.22 -13.80 -0.84
CA TYR A 135 -11.67 -14.96 -1.61
C TYR A 135 -10.59 -16.05 -1.70
N LEU A 136 -9.34 -15.70 -1.98
CA LEU A 136 -8.23 -16.65 -2.06
C LEU A 136 -7.93 -17.32 -0.72
N LEU A 137 -8.03 -16.59 0.39
CA LEU A 137 -7.87 -17.11 1.75
C LEU A 137 -8.88 -18.23 2.08
N HIS A 138 -10.11 -18.12 1.58
CA HIS A 138 -11.19 -19.08 1.85
C HIS A 138 -11.39 -20.12 0.74
N ARG A 139 -10.80 -19.94 -0.45
CA ARG A 139 -10.89 -20.91 -1.55
C ARG A 139 -10.00 -22.13 -1.32
N ARG A 140 -10.50 -23.31 -1.65
CA ARG A 140 -9.80 -24.60 -1.69
C ARG A 140 -10.01 -25.28 -3.03
N ALA A 141 -9.32 -26.40 -3.27
CA ALA A 141 -9.52 -27.20 -4.48
C ALA A 141 -10.99 -27.63 -4.70
N SER A 142 -11.73 -27.90 -3.61
CA SER A 142 -13.15 -28.29 -3.64
C SER A 142 -14.15 -27.13 -3.65
N GLY A 143 -13.68 -25.87 -3.73
CA GLY A 143 -14.50 -24.67 -3.67
C GLY A 143 -14.28 -23.84 -2.40
N ILE A 144 -15.26 -23.02 -2.02
CA ILE A 144 -15.16 -22.18 -0.82
C ILE A 144 -15.26 -23.02 0.45
N ASP A 145 -14.30 -22.84 1.36
CA ASP A 145 -14.32 -23.41 2.71
C ASP A 145 -15.35 -22.70 3.58
N ARG A 146 -16.57 -23.25 3.61
CA ARG A 146 -17.72 -22.72 4.36
C ARG A 146 -17.47 -22.57 5.86
N PHE A 147 -16.52 -23.31 6.43
CA PHE A 147 -16.23 -23.20 7.86
C PHE A 147 -15.46 -21.91 8.14
N THR A 148 -14.41 -21.65 7.37
CA THR A 148 -13.59 -20.44 7.55
C THR A 148 -14.28 -19.19 7.03
N ALA A 149 -15.05 -19.30 5.94
CA ALA A 149 -15.80 -18.18 5.35
C ALA A 149 -16.93 -17.61 6.22
N ARG A 150 -17.31 -18.31 7.30
CA ARG A 150 -18.33 -17.85 8.26
C ARG A 150 -17.75 -17.18 9.50
N LEU A 151 -16.43 -17.25 9.68
CA LEU A 151 -15.76 -16.62 10.80
C LEU A 151 -15.62 -15.12 10.53
N GLU A 152 -15.59 -14.32 11.59
CA GLU A 152 -15.24 -12.91 11.48
C GLU A 152 -13.78 -12.78 11.07
N SER A 153 -13.51 -11.85 10.14
CA SER A 153 -12.16 -11.60 9.64
C SER A 153 -11.28 -11.06 10.76
N THR A 154 -10.14 -11.72 10.98
CA THR A 154 -9.14 -11.27 11.94
C THR A 154 -8.25 -10.17 11.35
N PRO A 155 -7.59 -9.33 12.18
CA PRO A 155 -6.62 -8.35 11.68
C PRO A 155 -5.49 -8.96 10.83
N ALA A 156 -5.16 -10.23 11.06
CA ALA A 156 -4.16 -10.96 10.28
C ALA A 156 -4.69 -11.35 8.89
N GLU A 157 -5.97 -11.70 8.77
CA GLU A 157 -6.63 -11.96 7.49
C GLU A 157 -6.74 -10.67 6.68
N GLU A 158 -7.15 -9.57 7.31
CA GLU A 158 -7.15 -8.24 6.69
C GLU A 158 -5.77 -7.88 6.14
N ALA A 159 -4.71 -8.04 6.94
CA ALA A 159 -3.34 -7.75 6.50
C ALA A 159 -2.92 -8.56 5.26
N ILE A 160 -3.28 -9.84 5.20
CA ILE A 160 -2.99 -10.70 4.05
C ILE A 160 -3.85 -10.32 2.85
N ALA A 161 -5.12 -9.96 3.05
CA ALA A 161 -6.00 -9.51 1.97
C ALA A 161 -5.52 -8.17 1.38
N GLU A 162 -5.11 -7.22 2.22
CA GLU A 162 -4.48 -5.97 1.76
C GLU A 162 -3.16 -6.23 0.99
N TYR A 163 -2.33 -7.15 1.49
CA TYR A 163 -1.12 -7.59 0.81
C TYR A 163 -1.45 -8.20 -0.56
N ALA A 164 -2.45 -9.08 -0.64
CA ALA A 164 -2.92 -9.68 -1.89
C ALA A 164 -3.31 -8.61 -2.91
N GLY A 165 -4.07 -7.60 -2.51
CA GLY A 165 -4.46 -6.50 -3.38
C GLY A 165 -3.27 -5.75 -3.98
N ARG A 166 -2.20 -5.56 -3.20
CA ARG A 166 -0.95 -4.95 -3.70
C ARG A 166 -0.21 -5.88 -4.65
N VAL A 167 -0.05 -7.15 -4.30
CA VAL A 167 0.67 -8.14 -5.14
C VAL A 167 -0.05 -8.36 -6.48
N LEU A 168 -1.38 -8.52 -6.48
CA LEU A 168 -2.18 -8.70 -7.70
C LEU A 168 -2.12 -7.50 -8.65
N LEU A 169 -1.97 -6.28 -8.13
CA LEU A 169 -1.99 -5.06 -8.94
C LEU A 169 -0.58 -4.51 -9.25
N MET A 170 0.43 -4.91 -8.49
CA MET A 170 1.77 -4.32 -8.50
C MET A 170 2.89 -5.36 -8.28
N ARG A 171 2.71 -6.64 -8.68
CA ARG A 171 3.69 -7.73 -8.47
C ARG A 171 5.12 -7.31 -8.82
N HIS A 172 5.30 -6.73 -10.00
CA HIS A 172 6.60 -6.34 -10.55
C HIS A 172 6.85 -4.82 -10.56
N ALA A 173 6.08 -4.04 -9.80
CA ALA A 173 6.13 -2.58 -9.88
C ALA A 173 7.52 -1.98 -9.60
N TYR A 174 8.37 -2.72 -8.89
CA TYR A 174 9.71 -2.31 -8.44
C TYR A 174 10.84 -3.26 -8.89
N ALA A 175 10.56 -4.21 -9.80
CA ALA A 175 11.54 -5.22 -10.21
C ALA A 175 12.84 -4.61 -10.78
N ASP A 176 12.72 -3.55 -11.57
CA ASP A 176 13.86 -2.90 -12.26
C ASP A 176 14.40 -1.67 -11.52
N THR A 177 13.98 -1.48 -10.27
CA THR A 177 14.42 -0.33 -9.47
C THR A 177 15.72 -0.64 -8.75
N SER A 178 16.61 0.34 -8.68
CA SER A 178 17.89 0.20 -7.99
C SER A 178 17.80 0.82 -6.59
N TYR A 179 18.64 0.33 -5.67
CA TYR A 179 18.77 0.90 -4.33
C TYR A 179 19.05 2.41 -4.35
N ALA A 180 19.84 2.89 -5.33
CA ALA A 180 20.17 4.31 -5.49
C ALA A 180 18.99 5.19 -5.95
N SER A 181 17.90 4.59 -6.42
CA SER A 181 16.72 5.33 -6.90
C SER A 181 16.00 6.00 -5.74
N ASN A 182 15.37 7.15 -6.00
CA ASN A 182 14.52 7.80 -5.01
C ASN A 182 13.23 6.98 -4.82
N VAL A 183 13.08 6.36 -3.65
CA VAL A 183 11.96 5.44 -3.35
C VAL A 183 10.61 6.11 -3.52
N VAL A 184 10.49 7.38 -3.11
CA VAL A 184 9.23 8.12 -3.19
C VAL A 184 8.84 8.36 -4.64
N LEU A 185 9.80 8.70 -5.51
CA LEU A 185 9.55 8.86 -6.94
C LEU A 185 9.07 7.54 -7.57
N GLU A 186 9.68 6.42 -7.19
CA GLU A 186 9.25 5.09 -7.64
C GLU A 186 7.84 4.74 -7.16
N CYS A 187 7.48 5.05 -5.92
CA CYS A 187 6.10 4.92 -5.43
C CYS A 187 5.10 5.70 -6.29
N MET A 188 5.42 6.95 -6.62
CA MET A 188 4.55 7.79 -7.46
C MET A 188 4.44 7.23 -8.89
N ASN A 189 5.54 6.74 -9.44
CA ASN A 189 5.54 6.11 -10.77
C ASN A 189 4.73 4.81 -10.77
N ALA A 190 4.92 3.94 -9.78
CA ALA A 190 4.17 2.70 -9.60
C ALA A 190 2.66 2.97 -9.44
N ALA A 191 2.28 3.92 -8.59
CA ALA A 191 0.88 4.32 -8.40
C ALA A 191 0.23 4.74 -9.72
N ARG A 192 0.94 5.53 -10.55
CA ARG A 192 0.47 5.95 -11.87
C ARG A 192 0.42 4.80 -12.89
N ARG A 193 1.42 3.91 -12.91
CA ARG A 193 1.48 2.77 -13.86
C ARG A 193 0.36 1.77 -13.58
N ALA A 194 0.10 1.47 -12.30
CA ALA A 194 -0.87 0.47 -11.87
C ALA A 194 -2.30 1.02 -11.68
N ASP A 195 -2.49 2.35 -11.79
CA ASP A 195 -3.71 3.07 -11.42
C ASP A 195 -4.18 2.68 -10.00
N VAL A 196 -3.30 2.84 -9.01
CA VAL A 196 -3.60 2.60 -7.59
C VAL A 196 -3.31 3.83 -6.74
N THR A 197 -3.74 3.82 -5.48
CA THR A 197 -3.49 4.94 -4.58
C THR A 197 -1.99 5.03 -4.25
N LEU A 198 -1.51 6.25 -3.96
CA LEU A 198 -0.12 6.43 -3.54
C LEU A 198 0.17 5.66 -2.24
N HIS A 199 -0.81 5.57 -1.34
CA HIS A 199 -0.70 4.78 -0.13
C HIS A 199 -0.45 3.29 -0.42
N ALA A 200 -1.18 2.70 -1.37
CA ALA A 200 -0.98 1.29 -1.73
C ALA A 200 0.42 1.06 -2.33
N ALA A 201 0.88 1.95 -3.22
CA ALA A 201 2.22 1.88 -3.79
C ALA A 201 3.31 2.06 -2.71
N ALA A 202 3.10 2.98 -1.76
CA ALA A 202 3.99 3.21 -0.62
C ALA A 202 4.05 1.99 0.32
N ALA A 203 2.91 1.36 0.63
CA ALA A 203 2.87 0.12 1.41
C ALA A 203 3.59 -1.02 0.69
N ARG A 204 3.44 -1.12 -0.64
CA ARG A 204 4.10 -2.14 -1.46
C ARG A 204 5.62 -2.12 -1.34
N VAL A 205 6.24 -0.94 -1.17
CA VAL A 205 7.70 -0.82 -0.99
C VAL A 205 8.20 -1.58 0.23
N GLY A 206 7.41 -1.61 1.31
CA GLY A 206 7.76 -2.32 2.53
C GLY A 206 7.31 -3.77 2.55
N ASP A 207 6.68 -4.29 1.50
CA ASP A 207 6.23 -5.68 1.51
C ASP A 207 7.43 -6.66 1.51
N PRO A 208 7.33 -7.83 2.16
CA PRO A 208 8.44 -8.77 2.34
C PRO A 208 9.15 -9.22 1.07
N ASP A 209 8.44 -9.31 -0.05
CA ASP A 209 8.96 -9.77 -1.35
C ASP A 209 9.59 -8.65 -2.18
N VAL A 210 9.47 -7.38 -1.78
CA VAL A 210 10.16 -6.27 -2.42
C VAL A 210 11.56 -6.11 -1.82
N LYS A 211 12.59 -6.31 -2.63
CA LYS A 211 14.01 -6.27 -2.20
C LYS A 211 14.79 -5.07 -2.74
N SER A 212 14.25 -4.36 -3.73
CA SER A 212 14.95 -3.36 -4.54
C SER A 212 15.47 -2.15 -3.75
N PHE A 213 14.85 -1.83 -2.61
CA PHE A 213 15.11 -0.60 -1.85
C PHE A 213 15.82 -0.82 -0.51
N GLY A 214 16.31 -2.02 -0.21
CA GLY A 214 16.92 -2.30 1.10
C GLY A 214 15.92 -2.21 2.26
N SER A 215 16.37 -1.86 3.47
CA SER A 215 15.51 -1.79 4.66
C SER A 215 14.85 -0.41 4.77
N VAL A 216 13.55 -0.34 4.48
CA VAL A 216 12.75 0.88 4.60
C VAL A 216 12.14 0.94 6.00
N ALA A 217 12.68 1.81 6.86
CA ALA A 217 12.22 2.00 8.23
C ALA A 217 10.83 2.65 8.31
N GLY A 218 10.47 3.45 7.30
CA GLY A 218 9.10 3.91 7.16
C GLY A 218 8.87 4.95 6.08
N LEU A 219 7.60 5.29 5.87
CA LEU A 219 7.15 6.33 4.96
C LEU A 219 6.16 7.26 5.67
N ILE A 220 6.26 8.57 5.43
CA ILE A 220 5.38 9.58 6.03
C ILE A 220 4.87 10.53 4.95
N LEU A 221 3.55 10.69 4.86
CA LEU A 221 2.96 11.79 4.10
C LEU A 221 2.76 13.00 5.02
N TRP A 222 3.32 14.13 4.61
CA TRP A 222 3.19 15.43 5.24
C TRP A 222 2.19 16.30 4.48
N ARG A 223 1.45 17.12 5.21
CA ARG A 223 0.50 18.09 4.66
C ARG A 223 0.58 19.39 5.45
N ILE A 224 0.32 20.51 4.78
CA ILE A 224 0.08 21.78 5.46
C ILE A 224 -1.13 21.63 6.40
N ASN A 225 -0.91 21.85 7.69
CA ASN A 225 -1.97 21.92 8.68
C ASN A 225 -2.80 23.20 8.43
N PRO A 226 -4.10 23.08 8.11
CA PRO A 226 -4.96 24.24 7.85
C PRO A 226 -5.18 25.10 9.09
N ALA A 227 -5.00 24.56 10.29
CA ALA A 227 -5.13 25.30 11.55
C ALA A 227 -3.87 26.11 11.92
N ALA A 228 -2.74 25.88 11.24
CA ALA A 228 -1.52 26.63 11.49
C ALA A 228 -1.59 28.02 10.86
N ALA A 229 -1.06 29.03 11.56
CA ALA A 229 -1.05 30.41 11.07
C ALA A 229 -0.34 30.51 9.71
N ARG A 230 -0.93 31.27 8.76
CA ARG A 230 -0.44 31.31 7.37
C ARG A 230 0.94 31.93 7.22
N ASP A 231 1.27 32.87 8.10
CA ASP A 231 2.54 33.58 8.22
C ASP A 231 3.64 32.75 8.89
N ALA A 232 3.29 31.66 9.57
CA ALA A 232 4.28 30.75 10.13
C ALA A 232 5.13 30.11 9.02
N ALA A 233 6.40 29.82 9.36
CA ALA A 233 7.31 29.13 8.45
C ALA A 233 6.71 27.81 7.96
N LEU A 234 6.89 27.50 6.66
CA LEU A 234 6.29 26.32 6.02
C LEU A 234 6.60 25.02 6.77
N ALA A 235 7.84 24.85 7.22
CA ALA A 235 8.26 23.67 8.00
C ALA A 235 7.38 23.45 9.24
N SER A 236 7.06 24.51 9.98
CA SER A 236 6.20 24.46 11.18
C SER A 236 4.72 24.20 10.86
N ARG A 237 4.32 24.42 9.60
CA ARG A 237 2.96 24.15 9.11
C ARG A 237 2.83 22.73 8.56
N LEU A 238 3.92 22.07 8.17
CA LEU A 238 3.90 20.70 7.64
C LEU A 238 3.81 19.68 8.77
N THR A 239 2.69 18.99 8.87
CA THR A 239 2.46 17.94 9.87
C THR A 239 2.24 16.59 9.19
N PRO A 240 2.62 15.46 9.80
CA PRO A 240 2.26 14.15 9.27
C PRO A 240 0.75 14.01 9.17
N SER A 241 0.27 13.57 8.00
CA SER A 241 -1.13 13.24 7.70
C SER A 241 -1.38 11.75 7.83
N TRP A 242 -0.41 10.91 7.42
CA TRP A 242 -0.37 9.48 7.69
C TRP A 242 1.06 8.95 7.59
N HIS A 243 1.28 7.74 8.08
CA HIS A 243 2.56 7.07 8.02
C HIS A 243 2.40 5.54 7.88
N LEU A 244 3.45 4.92 7.35
CA LEU A 244 3.70 3.48 7.27
C LEU A 244 5.06 3.23 7.92
N CYS A 245 5.07 3.11 9.25
CA CYS A 245 6.29 2.91 10.04
C CYS A 245 6.01 1.79 11.06
N GLY A 246 6.01 0.53 10.62
CA GLY A 246 5.53 -0.63 11.39
C GLY A 246 6.09 -0.76 12.83
N GLY A 247 7.27 -0.22 13.11
CA GLY A 247 7.90 -0.23 14.43
C GLY A 247 7.96 1.12 15.17
N ALA A 248 7.51 2.22 14.56
CA ALA A 248 7.71 3.56 15.12
C ALA A 248 6.40 4.31 15.39
N PHE A 249 6.32 4.93 16.56
CA PHE A 249 5.29 5.90 16.90
C PHE A 249 5.55 7.23 16.19
N ILE A 250 4.60 7.67 15.37
CA ILE A 250 4.62 8.95 14.68
C ILE A 250 3.47 9.83 15.20
N PRO A 251 3.74 11.00 15.80
CA PRO A 251 2.71 11.87 16.36
C PRO A 251 1.99 12.68 15.27
N VAL A 252 1.07 12.02 14.56
CA VAL A 252 0.23 12.59 13.48
C VAL A 252 -0.49 13.87 13.93
N GLY A 253 -0.38 14.93 13.14
CA GLY A 253 -0.96 16.25 13.43
C GLY A 253 -0.37 16.98 14.66
N ARG A 254 0.57 16.38 15.39
CA ARG A 254 1.12 16.90 16.65
C ARG A 254 2.62 17.24 16.56
N CYS A 255 3.34 16.73 15.57
CA CYS A 255 4.68 17.20 15.23
C CYS A 255 4.71 17.90 13.87
N HIS A 256 5.80 18.60 13.61
CA HIS A 256 6.05 19.33 12.38
C HIS A 256 7.44 19.02 11.81
N ALA A 257 7.63 19.30 10.52
CA ALA A 257 8.93 19.14 9.87
C ALA A 257 9.97 20.09 10.49
N ARG A 258 11.21 19.61 10.70
CA ARG A 258 12.32 20.47 11.15
C ARG A 258 12.71 21.44 10.04
N ARG A 259 13.02 22.70 10.38
CA ARG A 259 13.35 23.74 9.39
C ARG A 259 14.52 23.37 8.46
N SER A 260 15.51 22.65 8.97
CA SER A 260 16.69 22.21 8.22
C SER A 260 16.56 20.80 7.62
N SER A 261 15.40 20.15 7.76
CA SER A 261 15.19 18.80 7.20
C SER A 261 15.02 18.84 5.69
N LEU A 262 15.35 17.74 5.02
CA LEU A 262 15.12 17.57 3.59
C LEU A 262 13.65 17.77 3.23
N ILE A 263 12.74 17.33 4.10
CA ILE A 263 11.28 17.49 3.96
C ILE A 263 10.90 18.97 3.83
N ALA A 264 11.45 19.84 4.69
CA ALA A 264 11.17 21.27 4.66
C ALA A 264 11.79 21.95 3.43
N GLU A 265 13.00 21.52 3.04
CA GLU A 265 13.69 22.01 1.85
C GLU A 265 12.89 21.72 0.57
N VAL A 266 12.53 20.44 0.33
CA VAL A 266 11.77 20.08 -0.88
C VAL A 266 10.37 20.72 -0.89
N ALA A 267 9.75 20.91 0.27
CA ALA A 267 8.44 21.56 0.35
C ALA A 267 8.49 23.04 -0.02
N SER A 268 9.62 23.69 0.26
CA SER A 268 9.84 25.12 0.04
C SER A 268 10.30 25.44 -1.38
N SER A 269 10.57 24.41 -2.20
CA SER A 269 10.91 24.61 -3.60
C SER A 269 9.80 25.36 -4.34
N SER A 270 10.22 26.34 -5.16
CA SER A 270 9.35 27.10 -6.06
C SER A 270 8.74 26.20 -7.13
N ASP A 271 9.40 25.10 -7.47
CA ASP A 271 8.90 24.17 -8.45
C ASP A 271 7.73 23.38 -7.87
N GLY A 272 6.62 23.36 -8.62
CA GLY A 272 5.39 22.69 -8.20
C GLY A 272 5.60 21.20 -7.87
N ASN A 273 6.65 20.58 -8.41
CA ASN A 273 7.14 19.25 -8.05
C ASN A 273 8.64 19.31 -7.79
N ALA A 274 9.09 18.93 -6.60
CA ALA A 274 10.51 18.87 -6.25
C ALA A 274 10.81 17.52 -5.60
N SER A 275 11.99 16.97 -5.89
CA SER A 275 12.44 15.68 -5.34
C SER A 275 13.90 15.75 -4.96
N ALA A 276 14.26 15.15 -3.83
CA ALA A 276 15.64 15.07 -3.39
C ALA A 276 15.87 13.84 -2.50
N SER A 277 17.13 13.49 -2.33
CA SER A 277 17.62 12.40 -1.50
C SER A 277 18.83 12.86 -0.71
N ARG A 278 18.85 12.63 0.60
CA ARG A 278 19.98 12.99 1.46
C ARG A 278 19.98 12.16 2.74
N THR A 279 21.16 11.80 3.24
CA THR A 279 21.33 11.26 4.59
C THR A 279 21.28 12.36 5.64
N GLU A 280 20.40 12.23 6.62
CA GLU A 280 20.29 13.18 7.73
C GLU A 280 19.89 12.50 9.04
N GLU A 281 20.14 13.18 10.16
CA GLU A 281 19.66 12.77 11.48
C GLU A 281 18.16 13.05 11.59
N VAL A 282 17.39 11.99 11.81
CA VAL A 282 15.94 12.03 11.93
C VAL A 282 15.55 11.88 13.39
N GLU A 283 14.58 12.69 13.82
CA GLU A 283 13.95 12.54 15.12
C GLU A 283 12.48 12.94 15.01
N ILE A 284 11.66 11.95 14.66
CA ILE A 284 10.21 12.09 14.47
C ILE A 284 9.52 11.04 15.34
N GLY A 285 8.97 11.47 16.48
CA GLY A 285 8.40 10.53 17.45
C GLY A 285 9.46 9.53 17.92
N SER A 286 9.21 8.23 17.70
CA SER A 286 10.20 7.18 17.98
C SER A 286 11.01 6.73 16.75
N LEU A 287 10.78 7.30 15.58
CA LEU A 287 11.67 7.13 14.42
C LEU A 287 12.88 8.05 14.62
N LYS A 288 13.98 7.49 15.11
CA LYS A 288 15.20 8.22 15.48
C LYS A 288 16.44 7.53 14.94
N GLY A 289 17.41 8.33 14.52
CA GLY A 289 18.70 7.86 14.02
C GLY A 289 19.08 8.49 12.69
N ARG A 290 20.16 7.99 12.11
CA ARG A 290 20.68 8.42 10.82
C ARG A 290 20.01 7.59 9.72
N PHE A 291 19.33 8.26 8.80
CA PHE A 291 18.66 7.60 7.67
C PHE A 291 19.02 8.30 6.39
N ARG A 292 19.06 7.52 5.30
CA ARG A 292 18.84 8.11 3.99
C ARG A 292 17.36 8.49 3.87
N VAL A 293 17.11 9.77 3.63
CA VAL A 293 15.77 10.33 3.42
C VAL A 293 15.59 10.59 1.93
N ASP A 294 14.55 9.99 1.37
CA ASP A 294 14.07 10.29 0.01
C ASP A 294 12.76 11.07 0.14
N ALA A 295 12.64 12.23 -0.51
CA ALA A 295 11.44 13.05 -0.41
C ALA A 295 11.00 13.60 -1.76
N VAL A 296 9.68 13.66 -1.96
CA VAL A 296 9.05 14.34 -3.11
C VAL A 296 7.92 15.22 -2.62
N ALA A 297 7.92 16.48 -3.06
CA ALA A 297 6.90 17.48 -2.79
C ALA A 297 6.04 17.73 -4.04
N TRP A 298 4.74 17.96 -3.86
CA TRP A 298 3.82 18.39 -4.92
C TRP A 298 2.71 19.29 -4.38
N GLY A 299 2.00 20.00 -5.27
CA GLY A 299 0.95 20.95 -4.89
C GLY A 299 1.48 22.37 -4.75
N SER A 300 0.79 23.23 -3.98
CA SER A 300 1.16 24.64 -3.82
C SER A 300 1.19 25.02 -2.34
N SER A 301 2.31 25.62 -1.91
CA SER A 301 2.46 26.18 -0.56
C SER A 301 1.59 27.43 -0.38
N GLU A 302 1.46 28.26 -1.41
CA GLU A 302 0.63 29.47 -1.43
C GLU A 302 -0.86 29.14 -1.26
N ASN A 303 -1.33 28.12 -2.00
CA ASN A 303 -2.73 27.68 -1.93
C ASN A 303 -3.00 26.73 -0.74
N GLY A 304 -2.00 26.44 0.09
CA GLY A 304 -2.15 25.54 1.25
C GLY A 304 -2.35 24.07 0.88
N THR A 305 -2.07 23.67 -0.36
CA THR A 305 -2.27 22.30 -0.87
C THR A 305 -0.97 21.48 -0.95
N ARG A 306 0.14 22.04 -0.49
CA ARG A 306 1.46 21.36 -0.50
C ARG A 306 1.41 20.05 0.29
N LEU A 307 1.88 19.00 -0.36
CA LEU A 307 2.08 17.67 0.18
C LEU A 307 3.54 17.28 -0.01
N VAL A 308 4.07 16.48 0.91
CA VAL A 308 5.38 15.84 0.79
C VAL A 308 5.24 14.39 1.19
N LEU A 309 5.72 13.45 0.38
CA LEU A 309 5.94 12.08 0.82
C LEU A 309 7.43 11.92 1.08
N SER A 310 7.79 11.35 2.23
CA SER A 310 9.16 11.02 2.57
C SER A 310 9.28 9.54 2.92
N ALA A 311 10.35 8.90 2.45
CA ALA A 311 10.77 7.56 2.84
C ALA A 311 12.08 7.64 3.64
N PHE A 312 12.21 6.77 4.63
CA PHE A 312 13.35 6.69 5.54
C PHE A 312 13.97 5.30 5.41
N LEU A 313 15.20 5.24 4.93
CA LEU A 313 15.93 4.01 4.68
C LEU A 313 17.08 3.86 5.68
N GLU A 314 17.23 2.68 6.25
CA GLU A 314 18.36 2.34 7.11
C GLU A 314 19.63 2.22 6.24
N GLU A 315 20.73 2.79 6.72
CA GLU A 315 22.07 2.66 6.09
C GLU A 315 22.77 1.37 6.54
#